data_AF-V5X807-F1
#
_entry.id   AF-V5X807-F1
#
_cell.length_a   1.000
_cell.length_b   1.000
_cell.length_c   1.000
_cell.angle_alpha   90.00
_cell.angle_beta   90.00
_cell.angle_gamma   90.00
#
_symmetry.space_group_name_H-M   'P 1'
#
loop_
_entity.id
_entity.type
_entity.pdbx_description
1 polymer ?
#
loop_
_entity_poly.entity_id
_entity_poly.type
_entity_poly.pdbx_seq_one_letter_code
_entity_poly.pdbx_strand_id
1 'polypeptide(L)' 'MELLADAIDRKVVLQASWRKTTDDNLRVKLSAEIRLLETAVARYIGQIKTDLPADPSLTTTKAQRAAETRWERDRARS' A
#
# COMPACT_ATOMS: atom_id res chain seq x y z
N MET A 1 1.70 -5.35 2.48
CA MET A 1 3.10 -4.91 2.26
C MET A 1 4.00 -6.06 1.79
N GLU A 2 3.75 -7.30 2.23
CA GLU A 2 4.53 -8.49 1.83
C GLU A 2 4.64 -8.69 0.30
N LEU A 3 3.53 -8.59 -0.43
CA LEU A 3 3.52 -8.73 -1.91
C LEU A 3 4.32 -7.64 -2.64
N LEU A 4 4.37 -6.42 -2.09
CA LEU A 4 5.16 -5.32 -2.67
C LEU A 4 6.65 -5.57 -2.45
N ALA A 5 7.03 -5.99 -1.24
CA ALA A 5 8.42 -6.32 -0.91
C ALA A 5 8.93 -7.47 -1.77
N ASP A 6 8.16 -8.57 -1.87
CA ASP A 6 8.52 -9.74 -2.68
C ASP A 6 8.68 -9.38 -4.18
N ALA A 7 7.77 -8.55 -4.72
CA ALA A 7 7.88 -8.09 -6.10
C ALA A 7 9.15 -7.25 -6.35
N ILE A 8 9.55 -6.42 -5.39
CA ILE A 8 10.78 -5.62 -5.47
C ILE A 8 12.02 -6.53 -5.37
N ASP A 9 12.05 -7.44 -4.40
CA ASP A 9 13.18 -8.35 -4.18
C ASP A 9 13.41 -9.22 -5.42
N ARG A 10 12.33 -9.80 -5.96
CA ARG A 10 12.39 -10.61 -7.17
C ARG A 10 12.85 -9.81 -8.38
N LYS A 11 12.41 -8.55 -8.52
CA LYS A 11 12.88 -7.65 -9.59
C LYS A 11 14.40 -7.44 -9.50
N VAL A 12 14.92 -7.17 -8.30
CA VAL A 12 16.36 -6.95 -8.09
C VAL A 12 17.16 -8.19 -8.47
N VAL A 13 16.70 -9.39 -8.08
CA VAL A 13 17.34 -10.67 -8.44
C VAL A 13 17.36 -10.89 -9.95
N LEU A 14 16.26 -10.61 -10.64
CA LEU A 14 16.17 -10.77 -12.10
C LEU A 14 17.01 -9.74 -12.85
N GLN A 15 17.07 -8.49 -12.37
CA GLN A 15 17.95 -7.47 -12.92
C GLN A 15 19.43 -7.85 -12.79
N ALA A 16 19.83 -8.42 -11.65
CA ALA A 16 21.18 -8.94 -11.47
C ALA A 16 21.49 -10.09 -12.43
N SER A 17 20.53 -10.99 -12.63
CA SER A 17 20.65 -12.12 -13.59
C SER A 17 20.74 -11.63 -15.04
N TRP A 18 19.93 -10.64 -15.41
CA TRP A 18 19.93 -10.03 -16.73
C TRP A 18 21.28 -9.38 -17.08
N ARG A 19 21.90 -8.69 -16.10
CA ARG A 19 23.22 -8.08 -16.27
C ARG A 19 24.35 -9.10 -16.43
N LYS A 20 24.20 -10.29 -15.85
CA LYS A 20 25.23 -11.34 -15.85
C LYS A 20 25.16 -12.25 -17.08
N THR A 21 23.97 -12.46 -17.65
CA THR A 21 23.83 -13.36 -18.79
C THR A 21 24.32 -12.72 -20.10
N THR A 22 24.88 -13.54 -20.98
CA THR A 22 25.24 -13.19 -22.38
C THR A 22 24.32 -13.85 -23.40
N ASP A 23 23.36 -14.69 -22.96
CA ASP A 23 22.34 -15.28 -23.83
C ASP A 23 21.22 -14.27 -24.10
N ASP A 24 21.11 -13.84 -25.36
CA ASP A 24 20.13 -12.84 -25.80
C ASP A 24 18.68 -13.31 -25.65
N ASN A 25 18.40 -14.59 -25.89
CA ASN A 25 17.05 -15.13 -25.69
C ASN A 25 16.64 -15.08 -24.22
N LEU A 26 17.57 -15.40 -23.32
CA LEU A 26 17.35 -15.27 -21.89
C LEU A 26 17.21 -13.80 -21.48
N ARG A 27 18.01 -12.89 -22.04
CA ARG A 27 17.86 -11.43 -21.78
C ARG A 27 16.48 -10.93 -22.14
N VAL A 28 15.92 -11.32 -23.28
CA VAL A 28 14.57 -10.91 -23.69
C VAL A 28 13.52 -11.39 -22.69
N LYS A 29 13.59 -12.68 -22.29
CA LYS A 29 12.67 -13.26 -21.29
C LYS A 29 12.75 -12.55 -19.94
N LEU A 30 13.97 -12.35 -19.43
CA LEU A 30 14.20 -11.63 -18.18
C LEU A 30 13.70 -10.18 -18.25
N SER A 31 13.87 -9.51 -19.39
CA SER A 31 13.39 -8.14 -19.59
C SER A 31 11.86 -8.05 -19.60
N ALA A 32 11.17 -9.08 -20.08
CA ALA A 32 9.71 -9.14 -20.03
C ALA A 32 9.23 -9.29 -18.57
N GLU A 33 9.84 -10.22 -17.83
CA GLU A 33 9.49 -10.46 -16.42
C GLU A 33 9.76 -9.23 -15.53
N ILE A 34 10.89 -8.54 -15.74
CA ILE A 34 11.19 -7.29 -15.03
C ILE A 34 10.09 -6.23 -15.24
N ARG A 35 9.57 -6.09 -16.47
CA ARG A 35 8.49 -5.13 -16.77
C ARG A 35 7.15 -5.52 -16.15
N LEU A 36 6.86 -6.82 -16.06
CA LEU A 36 5.68 -7.32 -15.36
C LEU A 36 5.74 -6.97 -13.87
N LEU A 37 6.91 -7.19 -13.24
CA LEU A 37 7.13 -6.82 -11.84
C LEU A 37 7.05 -5.31 -11.62
N GLU A 38 7.59 -4.49 -12.52
CA GLU A 38 7.45 -3.03 -12.46
C GLU A 38 5.99 -2.57 -12.50
N THR A 39 5.18 -3.21 -13.34
CA THR A 39 3.75 -2.92 -13.43
C THR A 39 3.01 -3.31 -12.15
N ALA A 40 3.36 -4.46 -11.57
CA ALA A 40 2.80 -4.92 -10.30
C ALA A 40 3.17 -3.98 -9.14
N VAL A 41 4.44 -3.58 -9.05
CA VAL A 41 4.94 -2.62 -8.06
C VAL A 41 4.22 -1.29 -8.17
N ALA A 42 4.07 -0.74 -9.39
CA ALA A 42 3.34 0.51 -9.60
C ALA A 42 1.88 0.40 -9.13
N ARG A 43 1.22 -0.73 -9.41
CA ARG A 43 -0.15 -1.00 -8.94
C ARG A 43 -0.23 -1.05 -7.42
N TYR A 44 0.69 -1.74 -6.75
CA TYR A 44 0.69 -1.86 -5.29
C TYR A 44 0.97 -0.52 -4.62
N ILE A 45 1.91 0.27 -5.14
CA ILE A 45 2.20 1.61 -4.63
C ILE A 45 0.95 2.50 -4.78
N GLY A 46 0.26 2.44 -5.92
CA GLY A 46 -0.97 3.21 -6.14
C GLY A 46 -2.14 2.83 -5.23
N GLN A 47 -2.11 1.65 -4.57
CA GLN A 47 -3.12 1.25 -3.59
C GLN A 47 -2.84 1.79 -2.18
N ILE A 48 -1.65 2.33 -1.93
CA ILE A 48 -1.30 2.93 -0.64
C ILE A 48 -2.04 4.25 -0.53
N LYS A 49 -3.11 4.28 0.26
CA LYS A 49 -3.82 5.51 0.60
C LYS A 49 -2.97 6.31 1.59
N THR A 50 -2.41 7.41 1.10
CA THR A 50 -1.64 8.37 1.92
C THR A 50 -2.50 9.52 2.44
N ASP A 51 -3.75 9.60 2.00
CA ASP A 51 -4.68 10.63 2.45
C ASP A 51 -5.04 10.40 3.92
N LEU A 52 -4.86 11.43 4.75
CA LEU A 52 -5.52 11.48 6.04
C LEU A 52 -7.04 11.45 5.79
N PRO A 53 -7.83 10.74 6.61
CA PRO A 53 -9.28 10.86 6.52
C PRO A 53 -9.65 12.35 6.57
N ALA A 54 -10.54 12.77 5.67
CA ALA A 54 -11.03 14.14 5.65
C ALA A 54 -11.51 14.53 7.05
N ASP A 55 -11.24 15.77 7.45
CA ASP A 55 -11.69 16.28 8.74
C ASP A 55 -13.19 15.98 8.91
N PRO A 56 -13.60 15.44 10.07
CA PRO A 56 -15.00 15.14 10.31
C PRO A 56 -15.83 16.42 10.17
N SER A 57 -16.97 16.30 9.48
CA SER A 57 -17.90 17.42 9.35
C SER A 57 -18.30 17.97 10.71
N LEU A 58 -18.67 19.26 10.78
CA LEU A 58 -19.17 19.89 12.01
C LEU A 58 -20.34 19.09 12.63
N THR A 59 -21.16 18.45 11.80
CA THR A 59 -22.27 17.60 12.23
C THR A 59 -21.76 16.33 12.91
N THR A 60 -20.78 15.65 12.32
CA THR A 60 -20.13 14.45 12.90
C THR A 60 -19.49 14.79 14.25
N THR A 61 -18.75 15.91 14.32
CA THR A 61 -18.10 16.37 15.55
C THR A 61 -19.11 16.68 16.65
N LYS A 62 -20.24 17.33 16.32
CA LYS A 62 -21.33 17.61 17.28
C LYS A 62 -21.99 16.32 17.78
N ALA A 63 -22.23 15.36 16.89
CA ALA A 63 -22.81 14.07 17.25
C ALA A 63 -21.91 13.28 18.19
N GLN A 64 -20.60 13.26 17.92
CA GLN A 64 -19.61 12.61 18.79
C GLN A 64 -19.61 13.24 20.19
N ARG A 65 -19.52 14.57 20.30
CA ARG A 65 -19.57 15.27 21.59
C ARG A 65 -20.87 15.01 22.36
N ALA A 66 -22.00 14.93 21.65
CA ALA A 66 -23.29 14.62 22.27
C ALA A 66 -23.34 13.18 22.79
N ALA A 67 -22.75 12.22 22.06
CA ALA A 67 -22.63 10.83 22.51
C ALA A 67 -21.71 10.71 23.73
N GLU A 68 -20.55 11.36 23.71
CA GLU A 68 -19.61 11.41 24.85
C GLU A 68 -20.29 11.97 26.11
N THR A 69 -21.00 13.10 25.98
CA THR A 69 -21.75 13.71 27.10
C THR A 69 -22.82 12.76 27.66
N ARG A 70 -23.50 11.98 26.82
CA ARG A 70 -24.50 10.99 27.28
C ARG A 70 -23.83 9.88 28.06
N TRP A 71 -22.74 9.33 27.55
CA TRP A 71 -22.01 8.26 28.22
C TRP A 71 -21.38 8.70 29.54
N GLU A 72 -20.88 9.93 29.64
CA GLU A 72 -20.39 10.49 30.90
C GLU A 72 -21.50 10.58 31.95
N ARG A 73 -22.70 11.04 31.55
CA ARG A 73 -23.86 11.11 32.46
C ARG A 73 -24.34 9.74 32.91
N ASP A 74 -24.24 8.74 32.05
CA ASP A 74 -24.63 7.37 32.41
C ASP A 74 -23.60 6.73 33.34
N ARG A 75 -22.29 6.94 33.11
CA ARG A 75 -21.23 6.52 34.04
C ARG A 75 -21.31 7.22 35.39
N ALA A 76 -21.73 8.49 35.43
CA ALA A 76 -21.91 9.23 36.68
C ALA A 76 -23.14 8.78 37.49
N ARG A 77 -24.04 7.99 36.89
CA ARG A 77 -25.26 7.46 37.51
C ARG A 77 -25.15 6.01 38.00
N SER A 78 -24.09 5.31 37.62
CA SER A 78 -23.71 3.97 38.07
C SER A 78 -22.69 4.03 39.19
#